data_AF-A0A927YQF1-F1
#
_entry.id   AF-A0A927YQF1-F1
#
_cell.length_a   1.000
_cell.length_b   1.000
_cell.length_c   1.000
_cell.angle_alpha   90.00
_cell.angle_beta   90.00
_cell.angle_gamma   90.00
#
_symmetry.space_group_name_H-M   'P 1'
#
loop_
_entity.id
_entity.type
_entity.pdbx_description
1 polymer ?
#
loop_
_entity_poly.entity_id
_entity_poly.type
_entity_poly.pdbx_seq_one_letter_code
_entity_poly.pdbx_strand_id
1 'polypeptide(L)'
;MTGKIIKGIAGFYYVHVIDSGIYECKAKGAFRKDKIKPLVGDDVIIDVISEEEKTGNVVKLLPRRTELIRPAVANVDQALLIFATKNPEPNLNLLDRFLCMMEEQELPIVICFNKEDIADEGFEQKMRDTYERAGYKVIFSSTKEDKGINEIKQILQGKTSTVAGPSGVGKSSIVNMLTEGQSMETGEVSEKIGRGKHTTRHSELLYLGEDTFIMDTPGFSSLFVPKLEPVDLYTLFPEFIGPAANCKFTGCAHDKEPKCGVKLAVENGEIAKSRYENYLQIYGEMVNERNNKYR
;
A
#
# COMPACT_ATOMS: atom_id res chain seq x y z
N MET A 1 3.40 -13.46 25.98
CA MET A 1 4.39 -13.00 24.97
C MET A 1 3.78 -11.92 24.11
N THR A 2 4.57 -11.05 23.50
CA THR A 2 4.09 -10.04 22.53
C THR A 2 4.40 -10.53 21.12
N GLY A 3 3.48 -10.35 20.19
CA GLY A 3 3.69 -10.70 18.79
C GLY A 3 2.77 -9.94 17.86
N LYS A 4 2.90 -10.19 16.55
CA LYS A 4 2.13 -9.56 15.49
C LYS A 4 1.23 -10.57 14.79
N ILE A 5 -0.05 -10.25 14.58
CA ILE A 5 -0.94 -11.11 13.79
C ILE A 5 -0.51 -11.06 12.32
N ILE A 6 -0.01 -12.17 11.78
CA ILE A 6 0.44 -12.25 10.39
C ILE A 6 -0.64 -12.84 9.46
N LYS A 7 -1.60 -13.58 10.00
CA LYS A 7 -2.66 -14.25 9.23
C LYS A 7 -3.90 -14.51 10.09
N GLY A 8 -5.08 -14.42 9.47
CA GLY A 8 -6.35 -14.76 10.13
C GLY A 8 -7.21 -15.67 9.26
N ILE A 9 -7.58 -16.85 9.78
CA ILE A 9 -8.40 -17.84 9.08
C ILE A 9 -9.47 -18.39 10.02
N ALA A 10 -10.74 -18.28 9.63
CA ALA A 10 -11.88 -18.93 10.33
C ALA A 10 -11.92 -18.73 11.86
N GLY A 11 -11.46 -17.58 12.38
CA GLY A 11 -11.45 -17.26 13.81
C GLY A 11 -10.16 -17.67 14.55
N PHE A 12 -9.21 -18.27 13.85
CA PHE A 12 -7.83 -18.46 14.28
C PHE A 12 -6.96 -17.31 13.79
N TYR A 13 -5.99 -16.94 14.62
CA TYR A 13 -5.03 -15.87 14.36
C TYR A 13 -3.62 -16.44 14.53
N TYR A 14 -2.82 -16.36 13.49
CA TYR A 14 -1.42 -16.78 13.53
C TYR A 14 -0.59 -15.58 13.94
N VAL A 15 0.08 -15.70 15.08
CA VAL A 15 0.84 -14.61 15.72
C VAL A 15 2.32 -14.92 15.61
N HIS A 16 3.06 -14.09 14.90
CA HIS A 16 4.52 -14.16 14.88
C HIS A 16 5.07 -13.50 16.14
N VAL A 17 5.85 -14.25 16.91
CA VAL A 17 6.59 -13.78 18.08
C VAL A 17 8.07 -13.85 17.70
N ILE A 18 8.75 -12.70 17.77
CA ILE A 18 10.16 -12.57 17.42
C ILE A 18 10.97 -13.61 18.23
N ASP A 19 11.89 -14.30 17.54
CA ASP A 19 12.74 -15.39 18.06
C ASP A 19 12.01 -16.63 18.62
N SER A 20 10.66 -16.65 18.62
CA SER A 20 9.85 -17.74 19.18
C SER A 20 8.96 -18.42 18.14
N GLY A 21 8.95 -17.93 16.90
CA GLY A 21 8.20 -18.50 15.79
C GLY A 21 6.72 -18.08 15.76
N ILE A 22 5.89 -18.90 15.13
CA ILE A 22 4.47 -18.59 14.88
C ILE A 22 3.57 -19.41 15.78
N TYR A 23 2.68 -18.73 16.51
CA TYR A 23 1.68 -19.36 17.38
C TYR A 23 0.29 -19.34 16.74
N GLU A 24 -0.38 -20.48 16.68
CA GLU A 24 -1.80 -20.53 16.35
C GLU A 24 -2.62 -20.12 17.58
N CYS A 25 -3.32 -19.00 17.48
CA CYS A 25 -4.05 -18.40 18.59
C CYS A 25 -5.55 -18.29 18.33
N LYS A 26 -6.34 -18.44 19.40
CA LYS A 26 -7.76 -18.05 19.41
C LYS A 26 -7.94 -16.72 20.12
N ALA A 27 -8.84 -15.89 19.64
CA ALA A 27 -9.24 -14.67 20.35
C ALA A 27 -10.16 -15.03 21.53
N LYS A 28 -9.82 -14.59 22.75
CA LYS A 28 -10.71 -14.76 23.92
C LYS A 28 -12.08 -14.13 23.65
N GLY A 29 -13.15 -14.72 24.20
CA GLY A 29 -14.53 -14.28 23.95
C GLY A 29 -14.84 -12.82 24.33
N ALA A 30 -14.00 -12.19 25.17
CA ALA A 30 -14.10 -10.78 25.53
C ALA A 30 -14.10 -9.84 24.31
N PHE A 31 -13.28 -10.13 23.29
CA PHE A 31 -13.24 -9.31 22.07
C PHE A 31 -14.59 -9.26 21.32
N ARG A 32 -15.37 -10.35 21.37
CA ARG A 32 -16.73 -10.38 20.79
C ARG A 32 -17.70 -9.51 21.57
N LYS A 33 -17.55 -9.42 22.90
CA LYS A 33 -18.37 -8.57 23.77
C LYS A 33 -18.09 -7.09 23.52
N ASP A 34 -16.83 -6.74 23.31
CA ASP A 34 -16.39 -5.36 23.09
C ASP A 34 -16.49 -4.93 21.60
N LYS A 35 -16.96 -5.83 20.72
CA LYS A 35 -17.07 -5.64 19.26
C LYS A 35 -15.74 -5.30 18.56
N ILE A 36 -14.61 -5.63 19.19
CA ILE A 36 -13.29 -5.40 18.60
C ILE A 36 -12.88 -6.65 17.82
N LYS A 37 -12.65 -6.49 16.52
CA LYS A 37 -12.18 -7.57 15.65
C LYS A 37 -10.67 -7.46 15.47
N PRO A 38 -9.87 -8.46 15.89
CA PRO A 38 -8.46 -8.53 15.55
C PRO A 38 -8.26 -8.56 14.03
N LEU A 39 -7.30 -7.78 13.55
CA LEU A 39 -6.89 -7.65 12.16
C LEU A 39 -5.48 -8.19 11.96
N VAL A 40 -5.15 -8.52 10.72
CA VAL A 40 -3.76 -8.76 10.33
C VAL A 40 -2.98 -7.46 10.53
N GLY A 41 -1.77 -7.56 11.08
CA GLY A 41 -0.90 -6.44 11.46
C GLY A 41 -1.09 -5.93 12.89
N ASP A 42 -2.14 -6.35 13.61
CA ASP A 42 -2.31 -6.00 15.02
C ASP A 42 -1.14 -6.55 15.85
N ASP A 43 -0.59 -5.69 16.71
CA ASP A 43 0.33 -6.11 17.77
C ASP A 43 -0.49 -6.59 18.97
N VAL A 44 -0.13 -7.75 19.51
CA VAL A 44 -0.95 -8.47 20.47
C VAL A 44 -0.13 -9.07 21.59
N ILE A 45 -0.76 -9.22 22.75
CA ILE A 45 -0.25 -10.06 23.82
C ILE A 45 -0.96 -11.42 23.73
N ILE A 46 -0.19 -12.49 23.79
CA ILE A 46 -0.67 -13.87 23.82
C ILE A 46 -0.33 -14.55 25.16
N ASP A 47 -1.27 -15.38 25.64
CA ASP A 47 -1.01 -16.42 26.64
C ASP A 47 -0.66 -17.70 25.88
N VAL A 48 0.53 -18.26 26.11
CA VAL A 48 0.93 -19.54 25.51
C VAL A 48 0.22 -20.68 26.23
N ILE A 49 -0.42 -21.57 25.46
CA ILE A 49 -1.06 -22.80 25.97
C ILE A 49 -0.07 -23.95 25.89
N SER A 50 0.62 -24.09 24.77
CA SER A 50 1.68 -25.09 24.56
C SER A 50 2.80 -24.49 23.74
N GLU A 51 4.00 -24.57 24.28
CA GLU A 51 5.23 -24.13 23.61
C GLU A 51 5.69 -25.13 22.55
N GLU A 52 5.49 -26.42 22.79
CA GLU A 52 5.81 -27.51 21.86
C GLU A 52 4.92 -27.47 20.61
N GLU A 53 3.60 -27.26 20.81
CA GLU A 53 2.64 -27.18 19.70
C GLU A 53 2.49 -25.77 19.12
N LYS A 54 3.17 -24.78 19.71
CA LYS A 54 3.04 -23.35 19.39
C LYS A 54 1.58 -22.91 19.33
N THR A 55 0.83 -23.13 20.41
CA THR A 55 -0.59 -22.72 20.52
C THR A 55 -0.79 -21.71 21.64
N GLY A 56 -1.76 -20.81 21.45
CA GLY A 56 -2.00 -19.73 22.41
C GLY A 56 -3.41 -19.14 22.37
N ASN A 57 -3.62 -18.12 23.21
CA ASN A 57 -4.78 -17.25 23.15
C ASN A 57 -4.34 -15.81 23.00
N VAL A 58 -4.94 -15.07 22.07
CA VAL A 58 -4.82 -13.62 22.06
C VAL A 58 -5.57 -13.10 23.28
N VAL A 59 -4.87 -12.37 24.14
CA VAL A 59 -5.43 -11.83 25.39
C VAL A 59 -5.62 -10.32 25.37
N LYS A 60 -4.81 -9.62 24.57
CA LYS A 60 -4.90 -8.17 24.45
C LYS A 60 -4.46 -7.73 23.05
N LEU A 61 -5.19 -6.80 22.48
CA LEU A 61 -4.75 -6.01 21.34
C LEU A 61 -4.04 -4.75 21.87
N LEU A 62 -2.86 -4.46 21.33
CA LEU A 62 -2.18 -3.19 21.58
C LEU A 62 -2.80 -2.08 20.71
N PRO A 63 -2.64 -0.80 21.08
CA PRO A 63 -3.19 0.31 20.29
C PRO A 63 -2.70 0.28 18.84
N ARG A 64 -3.63 0.48 17.90
CA ARG A 64 -3.30 0.62 16.47
C ARG A 64 -2.69 1.98 16.20
N ARG A 65 -1.62 2.00 15.39
CA ARG A 65 -1.03 3.22 14.83
C ARG A 65 -1.76 3.65 13.55
N THR A 66 -2.12 2.68 12.72
CA THR A 66 -2.85 2.86 11.45
C THR A 66 -3.84 1.72 11.26
N GLU A 67 -4.88 1.94 10.45
CA GLU A 67 -5.84 0.92 10.04
C GLU A 67 -6.30 1.19 8.61
N LEU A 68 -5.87 0.35 7.67
CA LEU A 68 -6.34 0.39 6.30
C LEU A 68 -7.75 -0.19 6.21
N ILE A 69 -8.61 0.44 5.42
CA ILE A 69 -10.00 -0.02 5.23
C ILE A 69 -10.07 -1.19 4.25
N ARG A 70 -9.23 -1.17 3.20
CA ARG A 70 -9.25 -2.17 2.11
C ARG A 70 -7.84 -2.50 1.61
N PRO A 71 -7.32 -3.71 1.86
CA PRO A 71 -7.85 -4.69 2.83
C PRO A 71 -7.77 -4.19 4.27
N ALA A 72 -8.57 -4.79 5.16
CA ALA A 72 -8.59 -4.43 6.57
C ALA A 72 -7.33 -4.93 7.30
N VAL A 73 -6.39 -4.01 7.55
CA VAL A 73 -5.05 -4.31 8.08
C VAL A 73 -4.62 -3.19 9.04
N ALA A 74 -4.02 -3.56 10.16
CA ALA A 74 -3.53 -2.61 11.15
C ALA A 74 -2.01 -2.40 11.04
N ASN A 75 -1.54 -1.26 11.56
CA ASN A 75 -0.11 -0.95 11.77
C ASN A 75 0.76 -1.05 10.51
N VAL A 76 0.21 -0.68 9.36
CA VAL A 76 0.99 -0.49 8.12
C VAL A 76 1.72 0.85 8.21
N ASP A 77 3.02 0.84 7.96
CA ASP A 77 3.91 2.00 8.07
C ASP A 77 4.12 2.71 6.72
N GLN A 78 3.99 2.01 5.59
CA GLN A 78 4.13 2.58 4.25
C GLN A 78 3.49 1.71 3.15
N ALA A 79 3.26 2.30 1.98
CA ALA A 79 2.90 1.60 0.74
C ALA A 79 4.06 1.60 -0.26
N LEU A 80 4.31 0.43 -0.86
CA LEU A 80 5.19 0.24 -2.00
C LEU A 80 4.34 0.00 -3.26
N LEU A 81 4.24 1.02 -4.11
CA LEU A 81 3.49 0.97 -5.37
C LEU A 81 4.40 0.54 -6.51
N ILE A 82 4.19 -0.67 -7.05
CA ILE A 82 5.02 -1.26 -8.09
C ILE A 82 4.31 -1.14 -9.44
N PHE A 83 4.95 -0.47 -10.38
CA PHE A 83 4.55 -0.37 -11.79
C PHE A 83 5.69 -0.87 -12.68
N ALA A 84 5.37 -1.29 -13.90
CA ALA A 84 6.42 -1.62 -14.88
C ALA A 84 6.79 -0.37 -15.66
N THR A 85 8.06 -0.20 -16.02
CA THR A 85 8.52 0.79 -17.01
C THR A 85 7.96 0.47 -18.40
N LYS A 86 7.86 -0.83 -18.71
CA LYS A 86 7.36 -1.36 -19.98
C LYS A 86 6.87 -2.80 -19.80
N ASN A 87 5.94 -3.22 -20.67
CA ASN A 87 5.34 -4.57 -20.70
C ASN A 87 4.80 -5.06 -19.33
N PRO A 88 3.64 -4.54 -18.86
CA PRO A 88 2.75 -3.61 -19.56
C PRO A 88 3.26 -2.16 -19.51
N GLU A 89 2.79 -1.33 -20.43
CA GLU A 89 3.01 0.11 -20.29
C GLU A 89 2.42 0.63 -18.98
N PRO A 90 3.11 1.54 -18.28
CA PRO A 90 2.62 2.08 -17.02
C PRO A 90 1.38 2.93 -17.26
N ASN A 91 0.25 2.47 -16.73
CA ASN A 91 -0.96 3.29 -16.65
C ASN A 91 -0.79 4.31 -15.51
N LEU A 92 -0.32 5.51 -15.85
CA LEU A 92 -0.09 6.57 -14.87
C LEU A 92 -1.38 7.08 -14.23
N ASN A 93 -2.52 7.03 -14.93
CA ASN A 93 -3.81 7.37 -14.32
C ASN A 93 -4.16 6.40 -13.18
N LEU A 94 -3.87 5.11 -13.37
CA LEU A 94 -4.05 4.11 -12.33
C LEU A 94 -3.08 4.33 -11.17
N LEU A 95 -1.81 4.67 -11.44
CA LEU A 95 -0.85 5.06 -10.40
C LEU A 95 -1.37 6.24 -9.57
N ASP A 96 -1.86 7.30 -10.22
CA ASP A 96 -2.39 8.48 -9.53
C ASP A 96 -3.61 8.15 -8.66
N ARG A 97 -4.45 7.21 -9.09
CA ARG A 97 -5.53 6.69 -8.25
C ARG A 97 -5.00 5.98 -7.03
N PHE A 98 -3.99 5.13 -7.18
CA PHE A 98 -3.32 4.47 -6.06
C PHE A 98 -2.75 5.49 -5.07
N LEU A 99 -2.10 6.54 -5.57
CA LEU A 99 -1.58 7.63 -4.74
C LEU A 99 -2.73 8.27 -3.95
N CYS A 100 -3.83 8.65 -4.61
CA CYS A 100 -5.01 9.19 -3.92
C CYS A 100 -5.54 8.24 -2.82
N MET A 101 -5.55 6.91 -3.06
CA MET A 101 -5.99 5.96 -2.02
C MET A 101 -5.13 6.01 -0.78
N MET A 102 -3.82 6.08 -0.96
CA MET A 102 -2.85 6.00 0.13
C MET A 102 -2.75 7.34 0.86
N GLU A 103 -2.88 8.45 0.14
CA GLU A 103 -2.97 9.81 0.71
C GLU A 103 -4.23 9.97 1.56
N GLU A 104 -5.38 9.43 1.15
CA GLU A 104 -6.62 9.43 1.97
C GLU A 104 -6.43 8.69 3.31
N GLN A 105 -5.48 7.74 3.35
CA GLN A 105 -5.13 6.97 4.55
C GLN A 105 -3.89 7.52 5.27
N GLU A 106 -3.39 8.69 4.84
CA GLU A 106 -2.17 9.34 5.37
C GLU A 106 -0.95 8.42 5.41
N LEU A 107 -0.87 7.47 4.45
CA LEU A 107 0.17 6.46 4.42
C LEU A 107 1.36 6.96 3.59
N PRO A 108 2.60 6.94 4.13
CA PRO A 108 3.79 7.23 3.33
C PRO A 108 3.91 6.32 2.10
N ILE A 109 4.18 6.88 0.93
CA ILE A 109 4.21 6.15 -0.34
C ILE A 109 5.61 6.15 -0.95
N VAL A 110 6.00 4.98 -1.45
CA VAL A 110 7.19 4.76 -2.28
C VAL A 110 6.74 4.18 -3.61
N ILE A 111 7.15 4.82 -4.71
CA ILE A 111 6.86 4.37 -6.07
C ILE A 111 8.06 3.60 -6.59
N CYS A 112 7.83 2.40 -7.11
CA CYS A 112 8.83 1.53 -7.70
C CYS A 112 8.47 1.24 -9.17
N PHE A 113 9.28 1.73 -10.10
CA PHE A 113 9.19 1.37 -11.51
C PHE A 113 10.12 0.20 -11.81
N ASN A 114 9.54 -1.00 -11.87
CA ASN A 114 10.24 -2.25 -12.16
C ASN A 114 10.43 -2.47 -13.67
N LYS A 115 11.33 -3.39 -14.04
CA LYS A 115 11.73 -3.72 -15.42
C LYS A 115 12.51 -2.60 -16.11
N GLU A 116 13.32 -1.85 -15.37
CA GLU A 116 14.15 -0.77 -15.93
C GLU A 116 15.03 -1.23 -17.11
N ASP A 117 15.37 -2.51 -17.18
CA ASP A 117 16.15 -3.12 -18.28
C ASP A 117 15.50 -2.99 -19.67
N ILE A 118 14.21 -2.68 -19.72
CA ILE A 118 13.46 -2.45 -20.97
C ILE A 118 12.77 -1.08 -21.00
N ALA A 119 13.19 -0.13 -20.15
CA ALA A 119 12.66 1.21 -20.16
C ALA A 119 13.04 1.97 -21.44
N ASP A 120 12.14 2.83 -21.90
CA ASP A 120 12.45 3.75 -22.99
C ASP A 120 13.42 4.86 -22.53
N GLU A 121 14.25 5.35 -23.45
CA GLU A 121 15.19 6.43 -23.16
C GLU A 121 14.46 7.66 -22.61
N GLY A 122 14.96 8.23 -21.51
CA GLY A 122 14.35 9.37 -20.83
C GLY A 122 13.12 9.05 -19.96
N PHE A 123 12.64 7.80 -19.93
CA PHE A 123 11.51 7.42 -19.07
C PHE A 123 11.79 7.68 -17.59
N GLU A 124 12.95 7.26 -17.09
CA GLU A 124 13.33 7.43 -15.68
C GLU A 124 13.33 8.91 -15.28
N GLN A 125 14.05 9.75 -16.02
CA GLN A 125 14.12 11.18 -15.74
C GLN A 125 12.73 11.83 -15.73
N LYS A 126 11.88 11.49 -16.71
CA LYS A 126 10.51 11.97 -16.79
C LYS A 126 9.68 11.59 -15.55
N MET A 127 9.79 10.34 -15.09
CA MET A 127 9.04 9.88 -13.90
C MET A 127 9.57 10.53 -12.62
N ARG A 128 10.89 10.72 -12.48
CA ARG A 128 11.46 11.48 -11.36
C ARG A 128 10.97 12.93 -11.35
N ASP A 129 11.07 13.63 -12.47
CA ASP A 129 10.58 15.00 -12.61
C ASP A 129 9.07 15.13 -12.36
N THR A 130 8.30 14.07 -12.59
CA THR A 130 6.86 14.04 -12.34
C THR A 130 6.54 13.80 -10.87
N TYR A 131 7.09 12.73 -10.28
CA TYR A 131 6.64 12.22 -8.98
C TYR A 131 7.54 12.63 -7.81
N GLU A 132 8.85 12.80 -8.01
CA GLU A 132 9.72 13.32 -6.94
C GLU A 132 9.44 14.79 -6.65
N ARG A 133 9.17 15.58 -7.69
CA ARG A 133 8.69 16.97 -7.52
C ARG A 133 7.34 17.04 -6.82
N ALA A 134 6.51 16.00 -6.96
CA ALA A 134 5.27 15.87 -6.21
C ALA A 134 5.48 15.42 -4.74
N GLY A 135 6.72 15.15 -4.32
CA GLY A 135 7.07 14.77 -2.95
C GLY A 135 7.18 13.26 -2.71
N TYR A 136 7.05 12.43 -3.75
CA TYR A 136 7.16 10.98 -3.61
C TYR A 136 8.60 10.48 -3.75
N LYS A 137 8.94 9.41 -3.01
CA LYS A 137 10.17 8.66 -3.28
C LYS A 137 9.97 7.76 -4.50
N VAL A 138 10.88 7.83 -5.48
CA VAL A 138 10.84 7.03 -6.70
C VAL A 138 12.09 6.15 -6.82
N ILE A 139 11.87 4.86 -7.06
CA ILE A 139 12.91 3.84 -7.25
C ILE A 139 12.71 3.19 -8.61
N PHE A 140 13.82 2.81 -9.23
CA PHE A 140 13.83 1.96 -10.41
C PHE A 140 14.48 0.62 -10.06
N SER A 141 13.92 -0.46 -10.59
CA SER A 141 14.41 -1.80 -10.32
C SER A 141 14.36 -2.68 -11.55
N SER A 142 15.25 -3.68 -11.61
CA SER A 142 15.11 -4.81 -12.51
C SER A 142 15.32 -6.08 -11.74
N THR A 143 14.28 -6.90 -11.64
CA THR A 143 14.39 -8.25 -11.09
C THR A 143 15.24 -9.18 -11.95
N LYS A 144 15.47 -8.83 -13.22
CA LYS A 144 16.28 -9.61 -14.16
C LYS A 144 17.77 -9.31 -14.00
N GLU A 145 18.11 -8.08 -13.65
CA GLU A 145 19.49 -7.61 -13.49
C GLU A 145 19.91 -7.44 -12.02
N ASP A 146 19.03 -7.81 -11.07
CA ASP A 146 19.22 -7.62 -9.62
C ASP A 146 19.56 -6.16 -9.23
N LYS A 147 18.92 -5.21 -9.91
CA LYS A 147 19.09 -3.77 -9.68
C LYS A 147 17.93 -3.20 -8.87
N GLY A 148 18.23 -2.24 -8.01
CA GLY A 148 17.25 -1.55 -7.15
C GLY A 148 16.76 -2.38 -5.95
N ILE A 149 17.04 -3.69 -5.88
CA ILE A 149 16.52 -4.58 -4.82
C ILE A 149 17.10 -4.23 -3.44
N ASN A 150 18.39 -3.88 -3.37
CA ASN A 150 19.00 -3.43 -2.11
C ASN A 150 18.41 -2.11 -1.60
N GLU A 151 18.08 -1.19 -2.50
CA GLU A 151 17.41 0.06 -2.11
C GLU A 151 16.00 -0.22 -1.57
N ILE A 152 15.25 -1.13 -2.22
CA ILE A 152 13.95 -1.59 -1.72
C ILE A 152 14.11 -2.21 -0.33
N LYS A 153 15.08 -3.10 -0.10
CA LYS A 153 15.35 -3.71 1.21
C LYS A 153 15.58 -2.66 2.30
N GLN A 154 16.42 -1.66 2.04
CA GLN A 154 16.70 -0.58 2.99
C GLN A 154 15.46 0.24 3.35
N ILE A 155 14.56 0.47 2.39
CA ILE A 155 13.33 1.23 2.61
C ILE A 155 12.33 0.45 3.44
N LEU A 156 12.28 -0.88 3.25
CA LEU A 156 11.38 -1.78 3.96
C LEU A 156 11.86 -2.09 5.38
N GLN A 157 13.18 -2.00 5.64
CA GLN A 157 13.79 -2.42 6.91
C GLN A 157 13.06 -1.87 8.15
N GLY A 158 12.67 -2.76 9.06
CA GLY A 158 12.01 -2.46 10.32
C GLY A 158 10.58 -1.94 10.18
N LYS A 159 9.95 -2.07 9.00
CA LYS A 159 8.61 -1.57 8.72
C LYS A 159 7.65 -2.68 8.27
N THR A 160 6.37 -2.45 8.52
CA THR A 160 5.27 -3.19 7.89
C THR A 160 4.81 -2.46 6.64
N SER A 161 5.05 -3.03 5.47
CA SER A 161 4.78 -2.39 4.18
C SER A 161 3.70 -3.12 3.39
N THR A 162 2.74 -2.39 2.83
CA THR A 162 1.79 -2.96 1.87
C THR A 162 2.31 -2.81 0.44
N VAL A 163 2.16 -3.86 -0.37
CA VAL A 163 2.57 -3.84 -1.77
C VAL A 163 1.35 -3.82 -2.67
N ALA A 164 1.33 -2.87 -3.59
CA ALA A 164 0.25 -2.72 -4.54
C ALA A 164 0.75 -2.43 -5.96
N GLY A 165 -0.11 -2.66 -6.94
CA GLY A 165 0.18 -2.40 -8.35
C GLY A 165 -0.55 -3.35 -9.29
N PRO A 166 -0.57 -3.07 -10.59
CA PRO A 166 -1.27 -3.89 -11.59
C PRO A 166 -0.73 -5.32 -11.72
N SER A 167 -1.47 -6.21 -12.38
CA SER A 167 -0.97 -7.53 -12.73
C SER A 167 0.18 -7.43 -13.75
N GLY A 168 1.13 -8.36 -13.70
CA GLY A 168 2.23 -8.45 -14.69
C GLY A 168 3.39 -7.48 -14.50
N VAL A 169 3.33 -6.56 -13.53
CA VAL A 169 4.39 -5.56 -13.27
C VAL A 169 5.62 -6.11 -12.52
N GLY A 170 5.54 -7.34 -12.02
CA GLY A 170 6.65 -8.01 -11.32
C GLY A 170 6.61 -7.95 -9.80
N LYS A 171 5.44 -7.64 -9.19
CA LYS A 171 5.26 -7.66 -7.72
C LYS A 171 5.73 -8.97 -7.09
N SER A 172 5.22 -10.10 -7.55
CA SER A 172 5.58 -11.42 -7.00
C SER A 172 7.07 -11.73 -7.20
N SER A 173 7.69 -11.28 -8.29
CA SER A 173 9.13 -11.43 -8.51
C SER A 173 9.95 -10.63 -7.49
N ILE A 174 9.57 -9.38 -7.22
CA ILE A 174 10.21 -8.55 -6.19
C ILE A 174 10.00 -9.18 -4.81
N VAL A 175 8.77 -9.56 -4.45
CA VAL A 175 8.46 -10.21 -3.17
C VAL A 175 9.30 -11.47 -3.00
N ASN A 176 9.41 -12.32 -4.03
CA ASN A 176 10.23 -13.53 -3.97
C ASN A 176 11.70 -13.21 -3.69
N MET A 177 12.32 -12.28 -4.40
CA MET A 177 13.72 -11.90 -4.15
C MET A 177 13.95 -11.25 -2.76
N LEU A 178 12.93 -10.57 -2.22
CA LEU A 178 12.98 -10.06 -0.85
C LEU A 178 12.91 -11.20 0.18
N THR A 179 12.25 -12.30 -0.15
CA THR A 179 12.15 -13.51 0.69
C THR A 179 13.27 -14.54 0.46
N GLU A 180 13.95 -14.51 -0.69
CA GLU A 180 15.05 -15.39 -1.04
C GLU A 180 16.26 -15.11 -0.13
N GLY A 181 16.38 -15.92 0.93
CA GLY A 181 17.33 -15.73 2.03
C GLY A 181 16.71 -16.01 3.41
N GLN A 182 15.39 -15.86 3.54
CA GLN A 182 14.59 -16.24 4.71
C GLN A 182 14.29 -17.75 4.69
N SER A 183 15.36 -18.57 4.64
CA SER A 183 15.28 -20.03 4.66
C SER A 183 15.49 -20.50 6.10
N MET A 184 14.43 -20.76 6.88
CA MET A 184 14.40 -21.89 7.84
C MET A 184 13.09 -22.07 8.63
N GLU A 185 12.23 -21.07 8.87
CA GLU A 185 11.01 -21.28 9.68
C GLU A 185 9.70 -21.45 8.89
N THR A 186 9.67 -21.06 7.62
CA THR A 186 8.43 -21.10 6.81
C THR A 186 8.16 -22.46 6.18
N GLY A 187 9.15 -23.36 6.09
CA GLY A 187 9.04 -24.67 5.44
C GLY A 187 8.09 -25.62 6.15
N GLU A 188 8.28 -25.83 7.46
CA GLU A 188 7.43 -26.73 8.27
C GLU A 188 6.04 -26.13 8.53
N VAL A 189 5.96 -24.81 8.63
CA VAL A 189 4.71 -24.07 8.78
C VAL A 189 3.90 -24.09 7.47
N SER A 190 4.55 -23.98 6.30
CA SER A 190 3.89 -24.07 4.99
C SER A 190 3.22 -25.43 4.72
N GLU A 191 3.70 -26.51 5.33
CA GLU A 191 3.08 -27.84 5.20
C GLU A 191 1.85 -27.97 6.12
N LYS A 192 1.92 -27.47 7.36
CA LYS A 192 0.75 -27.42 8.27
C LYS A 192 -0.34 -26.42 7.80
N ILE A 193 0.04 -25.34 7.13
CA ILE A 193 -0.86 -24.23 6.72
C ILE A 193 -1.55 -24.45 5.36
N GLY A 194 -1.28 -25.57 4.68
CA GLY A 194 -1.96 -25.94 3.44
C GLY A 194 -1.47 -25.14 2.24
N ARG A 195 -0.47 -25.70 1.54
CA ARG A 195 -0.10 -25.29 0.18
C ARG A 195 -1.28 -25.47 -0.77
N GLY A 196 -2.01 -24.38 -1.00
CA GLY A 196 -3.01 -24.25 -2.04
C GLY A 196 -2.74 -22.98 -2.84
N LYS A 197 -1.89 -23.07 -3.86
CA LYS A 197 -1.88 -22.25 -5.09
C LYS A 197 -2.50 -20.86 -4.91
N HIS A 198 -1.71 -19.87 -4.46
CA HIS A 198 -2.04 -18.43 -4.39
C HIS A 198 -3.51 -18.09 -4.71
N THR A 199 -4.43 -18.46 -3.82
CA THR A 199 -5.83 -18.09 -3.93
C THR A 199 -6.04 -16.88 -3.04
N THR A 200 -5.80 -15.73 -3.66
CA THR A 200 -5.77 -14.37 -3.17
C THR A 200 -7.10 -13.90 -2.58
N ARG A 201 -7.50 -14.44 -1.43
CA ARG A 201 -8.69 -13.98 -0.66
C ARG A 201 -8.41 -13.61 0.79
N HIS A 202 -7.24 -13.95 1.33
CA HIS A 202 -6.86 -13.60 2.70
C HIS A 202 -5.59 -12.75 2.71
N SER A 203 -5.65 -11.67 3.48
CA SER A 203 -4.53 -10.82 3.85
C SER A 203 -3.50 -11.60 4.67
N GLU A 204 -2.25 -11.66 4.21
CA GLU A 204 -1.14 -12.35 4.89
C GLU A 204 0.10 -11.45 4.90
N LEU A 205 0.76 -11.36 6.06
CA LEU A 205 2.04 -10.71 6.22
C LEU A 205 3.17 -11.73 6.10
N LEU A 206 4.12 -11.45 5.23
CA LEU A 206 5.36 -12.18 5.10
C LEU A 206 6.42 -11.50 5.95
N TYR A 207 7.10 -12.25 6.80
CA TYR A 207 8.22 -11.76 7.60
C TYR A 207 9.50 -11.81 6.76
N LEU A 208 10.23 -10.70 6.73
CA LEU A 208 11.47 -10.52 5.98
C LEU A 208 12.70 -10.39 6.88
N GLY A 209 12.57 -10.65 8.19
CA GLY A 209 13.64 -10.47 9.17
C GLY A 209 13.70 -9.06 9.73
N GLU A 210 14.39 -8.89 10.86
CA GLU A 210 14.67 -7.57 11.46
C GLU A 210 13.41 -6.70 11.62
N ASP A 211 12.32 -7.28 12.16
CA ASP A 211 11.01 -6.61 12.30
C ASP A 211 10.41 -6.04 11.00
N THR A 212 10.84 -6.58 9.85
CA THR A 212 10.35 -6.19 8.54
C THR A 212 9.23 -7.12 8.09
N PHE A 213 8.09 -6.53 7.70
CA PHE A 213 6.94 -7.27 7.21
C PHE A 213 6.48 -6.71 5.87
N ILE A 214 6.09 -7.59 4.96
CA ILE A 214 5.52 -7.21 3.68
C ILE A 214 4.17 -7.88 3.48
N MET A 215 3.23 -7.11 2.96
CA MET A 215 1.89 -7.59 2.68
C MET A 215 1.64 -7.61 1.19
N ASP A 216 1.44 -8.80 0.62
CA ASP A 216 0.88 -8.92 -0.72
C ASP A 216 -0.64 -8.81 -0.62
N THR A 217 -1.15 -7.60 -0.81
CA THR A 217 -2.60 -7.37 -0.82
C THR A 217 -3.14 -7.70 -2.21
N PRO A 218 -3.96 -8.76 -2.36
CA PRO A 218 -4.81 -8.83 -3.54
C PRO A 218 -5.85 -7.73 -3.49
N GLY A 219 -6.14 -7.12 -4.64
CA GLY A 219 -7.47 -6.53 -4.83
C GLY A 219 -7.59 -5.02 -4.75
N PHE A 220 -6.53 -4.25 -5.01
CA PHE A 220 -6.74 -2.87 -5.47
C PHE A 220 -7.20 -2.79 -6.95
N SER A 221 -7.70 -3.88 -7.52
CA SER A 221 -8.19 -3.98 -8.89
C SER A 221 -9.57 -3.35 -9.09
N SER A 222 -10.32 -3.03 -8.03
CA SER A 222 -11.56 -2.26 -8.14
C SER A 222 -11.23 -0.77 -8.18
N LEU A 223 -11.67 -0.08 -9.24
CA LEU A 223 -11.65 1.38 -9.39
C LEU A 223 -11.97 2.05 -8.05
N PHE A 224 -10.94 2.55 -7.38
CA PHE A 224 -11.13 3.32 -6.16
C PHE A 224 -11.61 4.70 -6.56
N VAL A 225 -12.71 5.10 -5.92
CA VAL A 225 -13.19 6.46 -5.93
C VAL A 225 -13.01 6.98 -4.51
N PRO A 226 -12.23 8.05 -4.32
CA PRO A 226 -12.02 8.64 -3.00
C PRO A 226 -13.36 8.99 -2.34
N LYS A 227 -13.48 8.81 -1.02
CA LYS A 227 -14.70 9.09 -0.27
C LYS A 227 -14.75 10.53 0.25
N LEU A 228 -14.34 11.47 -0.60
CA LEU A 228 -14.45 12.89 -0.33
C LEU A 228 -15.31 13.59 -1.38
N GLU A 229 -15.69 14.82 -1.08
CA GLU A 229 -16.38 15.66 -2.04
C GLU A 229 -15.47 15.94 -3.24
N PRO A 230 -15.98 15.96 -4.48
CA PRO A 230 -15.14 16.14 -5.65
C PRO A 230 -14.24 17.39 -5.58
N VAL A 231 -14.75 18.48 -4.98
CA VAL A 231 -14.01 19.74 -4.83
C VAL A 231 -12.79 19.61 -3.93
N ASP A 232 -12.76 18.62 -3.04
CA ASP A 232 -11.64 18.38 -2.12
C ASP A 232 -10.58 17.44 -2.72
N LEU A 233 -10.77 16.93 -3.94
CA LEU A 233 -9.83 15.97 -4.57
C LEU A 233 -8.39 16.48 -4.59
N TYR A 234 -8.19 17.79 -4.74
CA TYR A 234 -6.87 18.39 -4.81
C TYR A 234 -6.04 18.17 -3.54
N THR A 235 -6.67 17.91 -2.38
CA THR A 235 -5.94 17.67 -1.13
C THR A 235 -5.19 16.34 -1.16
N LEU A 236 -5.53 15.44 -2.09
CA LEU A 236 -4.83 14.16 -2.32
C LEU A 236 -3.70 14.26 -3.36
N PHE A 237 -3.42 15.47 -3.85
CA PHE A 237 -2.29 15.78 -4.73
C PHE A 237 -1.37 16.74 -3.97
N PRO A 238 -0.29 16.26 -3.32
CA PRO A 238 0.55 17.07 -2.46
C PRO A 238 1.07 18.35 -3.14
N GLU A 239 1.38 18.25 -4.44
CA GLU A 239 1.86 19.36 -5.26
C GLU A 239 0.80 20.43 -5.57
N PHE A 240 -0.48 20.17 -5.27
CA PHE A 240 -1.58 21.11 -5.50
C PHE A 240 -1.82 21.99 -4.26
N ILE A 241 -1.48 21.50 -3.05
CA ILE A 241 -1.84 22.15 -1.77
C ILE A 241 -1.32 23.58 -1.71
N GLY A 242 -0.04 23.79 -2.02
CA GLY A 242 0.57 25.12 -2.04
C GLY A 242 -0.06 26.05 -3.09
N PRO A 243 -0.06 25.68 -4.38
CA PRO A 243 -0.67 26.48 -5.44
C PRO A 243 -2.17 26.77 -5.26
N ALA A 244 -2.93 25.86 -4.64
CA ALA A 244 -4.35 26.05 -4.38
C ALA A 244 -4.65 27.26 -3.49
N ALA A 245 -3.74 27.64 -2.59
CA ALA A 245 -3.87 28.84 -1.76
C ALA A 245 -3.89 30.15 -2.58
N ASN A 246 -3.38 30.12 -3.82
CA ASN A 246 -3.34 31.27 -4.72
C ASN A 246 -4.56 31.36 -5.65
N CYS A 247 -5.57 30.51 -5.47
CA CYS A 247 -6.82 30.60 -6.21
C CYS A 247 -7.62 31.84 -5.82
N LYS A 248 -8.19 32.53 -6.83
CA LYS A 248 -9.05 33.69 -6.58
C LYS A 248 -10.36 33.33 -5.85
N PHE A 249 -10.90 32.14 -6.11
CA PHE A 249 -12.22 31.71 -5.63
C PHE A 249 -12.09 30.65 -4.54
N THR A 250 -12.85 30.82 -3.45
CA THR A 250 -13.04 29.79 -2.43
C THR A 250 -13.82 28.62 -3.02
N GLY A 251 -13.39 27.38 -2.74
CA GLY A 251 -14.01 26.17 -3.30
C GLY A 251 -13.71 25.96 -4.79
N CYS A 252 -12.56 26.45 -5.27
CA CYS A 252 -12.09 26.21 -6.62
C CYS A 252 -11.84 24.71 -6.83
N ALA A 253 -12.51 24.09 -7.80
CA ALA A 253 -12.28 22.70 -8.19
C ALA A 253 -11.10 22.53 -9.15
N HIS A 254 -10.43 23.63 -9.50
CA HIS A 254 -9.24 23.64 -10.35
C HIS A 254 -9.46 23.07 -11.75
N ASP A 255 -10.67 23.19 -12.30
CA ASP A 255 -11.03 22.75 -13.65
C ASP A 255 -11.29 23.98 -14.54
N LYS A 256 -12.51 24.54 -14.46
CA LYS A 256 -12.96 25.64 -15.32
C LYS A 256 -12.72 27.03 -14.73
N GLU A 257 -12.40 27.12 -13.45
CA GLU A 257 -12.32 28.38 -12.73
C GLU A 257 -11.23 29.29 -13.29
N PRO A 258 -11.52 30.57 -13.56
CA PRO A 258 -10.48 31.51 -13.99
C PRO A 258 -9.58 31.89 -12.80
N LYS A 259 -8.33 32.31 -13.08
CA LYS A 259 -7.35 32.73 -12.06
C LYS A 259 -7.17 31.67 -10.95
N CYS A 260 -6.88 30.44 -11.39
CA CYS A 260 -6.60 29.28 -10.55
C CYS A 260 -5.09 29.14 -10.36
N GLY A 261 -4.63 29.09 -9.10
CA GLY A 261 -3.21 28.96 -8.78
C GLY A 261 -2.60 27.62 -9.22
N VAL A 262 -3.37 26.53 -9.12
CA VAL A 262 -2.96 25.20 -9.64
C VAL A 262 -2.74 25.25 -11.15
N LYS A 263 -3.65 25.84 -11.93
CA LYS A 263 -3.47 25.97 -13.39
C LYS A 263 -2.25 26.80 -13.76
N LEU A 264 -1.98 27.88 -13.02
CA LEU A 264 -0.79 28.69 -13.21
C LEU A 264 0.49 27.89 -12.90
N ALA A 265 0.51 27.08 -11.84
CA ALA A 265 1.63 26.20 -11.51
C ALA A 265 1.86 25.12 -12.59
N VAL A 266 0.81 24.62 -13.23
CA VAL A 266 0.92 23.74 -14.41
C VAL A 266 1.52 24.49 -15.60
N GLU A 267 1.06 25.71 -15.89
CA GLU A 267 1.60 26.55 -16.98
C GLU A 267 3.08 26.88 -16.78
N ASN A 268 3.51 27.10 -15.53
CA ASN A 268 4.90 27.36 -15.16
C ASN A 268 5.80 26.10 -15.13
N GLY A 269 5.22 24.90 -15.27
CA GLY A 269 5.95 23.63 -15.18
C GLY A 269 6.34 23.20 -13.76
N GLU A 270 5.74 23.82 -12.74
CA GLU A 270 5.88 23.42 -11.33
C GLU A 270 5.08 22.14 -11.05
N ILE A 271 3.92 21.99 -11.69
CA ILE A 271 3.12 20.76 -11.68
C ILE A 271 3.20 20.09 -13.04
N ALA A 272 3.51 18.79 -13.06
CA ALA A 272 3.54 18.01 -14.29
C ALA A 272 2.16 17.98 -14.95
N LYS A 273 2.11 18.29 -16.25
CA LYS A 273 0.85 18.33 -17.02
C LYS A 273 0.06 17.02 -16.93
N SER A 274 0.75 15.87 -16.95
CA SER A 274 0.12 14.55 -16.84
C SER A 274 -0.61 14.34 -15.51
N ARG A 275 -0.06 14.87 -14.41
CA ARG A 275 -0.70 14.80 -13.08
C ARG A 275 -1.99 15.62 -13.05
N TYR A 276 -1.95 16.82 -13.63
CA TYR A 276 -3.15 17.66 -13.78
C TYR A 276 -4.22 17.05 -14.70
N GLU A 277 -3.82 16.44 -15.82
CA GLU A 277 -4.75 15.73 -16.71
C GLU A 277 -5.42 14.55 -16.00
N ASN A 278 -4.66 13.76 -15.22
CA ASN A 278 -5.20 12.66 -14.42
C ASN A 278 -6.13 13.15 -13.30
N TYR A 279 -5.77 14.25 -12.63
CA TYR A 279 -6.64 14.92 -11.66
C TYR A 279 -8.02 15.25 -12.26
N LEU A 280 -8.06 15.88 -13.45
CA LEU A 280 -9.32 16.24 -14.11
C LEU A 280 -10.15 15.00 -14.50
N GLN A 281 -9.50 13.91 -14.90
CA GLN A 281 -10.19 12.65 -15.20
C GLN A 281 -10.85 12.07 -13.93
N ILE A 282 -10.11 11.96 -12.83
CA ILE A 282 -10.63 11.45 -11.55
C ILE A 282 -11.75 12.38 -11.03
N TYR A 283 -11.55 13.69 -11.08
CA TYR A 283 -12.56 14.69 -10.69
C TYR A 283 -13.84 14.54 -11.50
N GLY A 284 -13.74 14.46 -12.84
CA GLY A 284 -14.88 14.31 -13.72
C GLY A 284 -15.70 13.04 -13.45
N GLU A 285 -15.02 11.92 -13.16
CA GLU A 285 -15.67 10.68 -12.74
C GLU A 285 -16.41 10.83 -11.41
N MET A 286 -15.78 11.44 -10.40
CA MET A 286 -16.42 11.69 -9.09
C MET A 286 -17.68 12.56 -9.23
N VAL A 287 -17.63 13.60 -10.05
CA VAL A 287 -18.79 14.46 -10.34
C VAL A 287 -19.91 13.66 -11.02
N ASN A 288 -19.57 12.84 -12.01
CA ASN A 288 -20.54 12.01 -12.72
C ASN A 288 -21.20 10.97 -11.80
N GLU A 289 -20.41 10.28 -10.98
CA GLU A 289 -20.94 9.33 -9.98
C GLU A 289 -21.87 9.99 -8.97
N ARG A 290 -21.50 11.19 -8.50
CA ARG A 290 -22.34 11.97 -7.60
C ARG A 290 -23.68 12.30 -8.26
N ASN A 291 -23.66 12.82 -9.49
CA ASN A 291 -24.88 13.19 -10.22
C ASN A 291 -25.80 11.97 -10.46
N ASN A 292 -25.21 10.80 -10.69
CA ASN A 292 -25.98 9.56 -10.87
C ASN A 292 -26.58 9.02 -9.56
N LYS A 293 -25.98 9.30 -8.38
CA LYS A 293 -26.55 8.92 -7.08
C LYS A 293 -27.80 9.73 -6.69
N TYR A 294 -27.96 10.93 -7.24
CA TYR A 294 -29.10 11.81 -6.97
C TYR A 294 -30.17 11.79 -8.09
N ARG A 295 -30.03 10.88 -9.06
CA ARG A 295 -31.04 10.57 -10.08
C ARG A 295 -31.84 9.34 -9.66
#